data_AF-A0A2K0W9L9-F1
#
_entry.id   AF-A0A2K0W9L9-F1
#
_cell.length_a   1.000
_cell.length_b   1.000
_cell.length_c   1.000
_cell.angle_alpha   90.00
_cell.angle_beta   90.00
_cell.angle_gamma   90.00
#
_symmetry.space_group_name_H-M   'P 1'
#
loop_
_entity.id
_entity.type
_entity.pdbx_description
1 polymer ?
#
loop_
_entity_poly.entity_id
_entity_poly.type
_entity_poly.pdbx_seq_one_letter_code
_entity_poly.pdbx_strand_id
1 'polypeptide(L)'
;MGGPTYSAFGNGISHLIKPSDQVIAVKVATTFGGIVGLAFRIKDELGGVDWKIVGKVDKPDDYVGIKLLKPQNGPYISGLLLGLDACKVVSIQLVEKLGDASAVDRPRSSGQQHVWHPAPPQPDVVTVFTPTVDAEPAFILNMDFGGPSGSLLPLLTRVAIFYDDLNYTVKGLGFYYTDGTEREFGFREVLTNCRHRDTALEMSLPIDGPAGERIIGLSHIAMHRWSFKIITSFGGTTKKIEPMVDPEGPEMKTLVLHHGEAVTGFLAHVRMIPLDGSLVSLGLVHLDHLDSSQPKSPSTALNCYKGHQGPSNFVCLNDVKRVGISCGREGRSRRPEHVSGFRFEFWDKSPPVYIGQWFKEIGHLDVCEDERLISFTFWNEGVGYAYHHGRSAKYSGVRIEKSGPEPNAVEVHPGPHANMHESCYTENRFERLDSLIWDVFHSHDTTNLVAKPTPLAKKCLSTKSHIREGVCTKSDKIFWEIEDGKGGWTSVSQIAAFFNPNTKGLCGMEFTYRDNQIRRGGYTEGAKTIFKVKRYEKVTGAFIRSTTTNVSGDILDVSSENGDGLQWSEGS
;
A
#
# COMPACT_ATOMS: atom_id res chain seq x y z
N MET A 1 -55.34 3.38 -13.29
CA MET A 1 -54.40 3.22 -12.17
C MET A 1 -54.01 1.76 -12.11
N GLY A 2 -52.73 1.47 -12.31
CA GLY A 2 -52.18 0.11 -12.34
C GLY A 2 -50.71 0.27 -12.67
N GLY A 3 -49.89 0.50 -11.63
CA GLY A 3 -48.46 0.64 -11.78
C GLY A 3 -47.82 -0.68 -12.20
N PRO A 4 -46.71 -0.66 -12.95
CA PRO A 4 -46.00 -1.87 -13.32
C PRO A 4 -45.30 -2.47 -12.10
N THR A 5 -45.58 -3.74 -11.84
CA THR A 5 -44.82 -4.59 -10.92
C THR A 5 -43.44 -4.86 -11.52
N TYR A 6 -42.41 -4.25 -10.93
CA TYR A 6 -41.02 -4.63 -11.20
C TYR A 6 -40.70 -5.94 -10.46
N SER A 7 -40.64 -7.06 -11.19
CA SER A 7 -40.00 -8.27 -10.70
C SER A 7 -38.50 -8.22 -11.00
N ALA A 8 -37.72 -7.68 -10.06
CA ALA A 8 -36.27 -7.77 -10.08
C ALA A 8 -35.80 -8.54 -8.83
N PHE A 9 -36.08 -9.85 -8.80
CA PHE A 9 -35.32 -10.78 -7.97
C PHE A 9 -34.30 -11.44 -8.87
N GLY A 10 -33.01 -11.14 -8.65
CA GLY A 10 -31.90 -11.86 -9.27
C GLY A 10 -31.98 -13.35 -8.95
N ASN A 11 -31.39 -14.19 -9.81
CA ASN A 11 -31.35 -15.65 -9.70
C ASN A 11 -31.02 -16.13 -8.27
N GLY A 12 -32.05 -16.33 -7.45
CA GLY A 12 -31.93 -16.88 -6.11
C GLY A 12 -31.82 -18.39 -6.19
N ILE A 13 -30.79 -18.97 -5.56
CA ILE A 13 -30.71 -20.41 -5.37
C ILE A 13 -31.78 -20.78 -4.32
N SER A 14 -32.79 -21.54 -4.73
CA SER A 14 -33.82 -22.08 -3.84
C SER A 14 -33.61 -23.58 -3.66
N HIS A 15 -33.57 -24.03 -2.40
CA HIS A 15 -33.57 -25.45 -2.05
C HIS A 15 -34.91 -25.80 -1.42
N LEU A 16 -35.61 -26.77 -1.98
CA LEU A 16 -36.85 -27.28 -1.42
C LEU A 16 -36.52 -28.34 -0.36
N ILE A 17 -36.96 -28.11 0.88
CA ILE A 17 -36.91 -29.11 1.96
C ILE A 17 -38.29 -29.75 2.02
N LYS A 18 -38.39 -31.08 1.88
CA LYS A 18 -39.68 -31.76 1.93
C LYS A 18 -40.20 -31.74 3.38
N PRO A 19 -41.53 -31.80 3.60
CA PRO A 19 -42.11 -31.84 4.95
C PRO A 19 -41.60 -32.99 5.82
N SER A 20 -41.14 -34.06 5.18
CA SER A 20 -40.62 -35.26 5.80
C SER A 20 -39.11 -35.24 6.08
N ASP A 21 -38.40 -34.25 5.53
CA ASP A 21 -36.97 -34.12 5.68
C ASP A 21 -36.63 -33.49 7.03
N GLN A 22 -35.57 -33.98 7.68
CA GLN A 22 -35.11 -33.46 8.95
C GLN A 22 -33.79 -32.69 8.79
N VAL A 23 -33.77 -31.42 9.21
CA VAL A 23 -32.51 -30.68 9.36
C VAL A 23 -31.81 -31.13 10.65
N ILE A 24 -30.62 -31.69 10.53
CA ILE A 24 -29.87 -32.28 11.66
C ILE A 24 -28.62 -31.49 12.06
N ALA A 25 -28.14 -30.60 11.20
CA ALA A 25 -27.05 -29.68 11.50
C ALA A 25 -27.03 -28.51 10.51
N VAL A 26 -26.41 -27.40 10.89
CA VAL A 26 -26.21 -26.24 10.01
C VAL A 26 -24.75 -25.80 10.08
N LYS A 27 -24.05 -25.77 8.95
CA LYS A 27 -22.77 -25.05 8.84
C LYS A 27 -23.08 -23.60 8.57
N VAL A 28 -22.41 -22.72 9.31
CA VAL A 28 -22.52 -21.27 9.16
C VAL A 28 -21.16 -20.77 8.74
N ALA A 29 -21.07 -20.25 7.52
CA ALA A 29 -19.90 -19.57 7.00
C ALA A 29 -20.02 -18.08 7.27
N THR A 30 -19.08 -17.54 8.02
CA THR A 30 -19.04 -16.14 8.46
C THR A 30 -17.75 -15.49 8.01
N THR A 31 -17.84 -14.25 7.57
CA THR A 31 -16.71 -13.35 7.53
C THR A 31 -16.90 -12.29 8.60
N PHE A 32 -15.92 -11.41 8.72
CA PHE A 32 -16.05 -10.18 9.48
C PHE A 32 -17.23 -9.29 9.04
N GLY A 33 -17.72 -9.45 7.80
CA GLY A 33 -18.82 -8.66 7.23
C GLY A 33 -20.22 -9.25 7.46
N GLY A 34 -20.31 -10.37 8.19
CA GLY A 34 -21.55 -11.09 8.47
C GLY A 34 -21.54 -12.53 7.93
N ILE A 35 -22.71 -13.15 7.88
CA ILE A 35 -22.88 -14.51 7.35
C ILE A 35 -22.82 -14.47 5.82
N VAL A 36 -21.89 -15.22 5.23
CA VAL A 36 -21.66 -15.32 3.78
C VAL A 36 -22.12 -16.63 3.17
N GLY A 37 -22.49 -17.61 4.01
CA GLY A 37 -23.05 -18.86 3.54
C GLY A 37 -23.64 -19.72 4.67
N LEU A 38 -24.58 -20.58 4.29
CA LEU A 38 -25.20 -21.58 5.15
C LEU A 38 -25.21 -22.91 4.40
N ALA A 39 -24.89 -24.01 5.09
CA ALA A 39 -25.16 -25.34 4.57
C ALA A 39 -26.00 -26.13 5.56
N PHE A 40 -27.11 -26.67 5.08
CA PHE A 40 -28.07 -27.43 5.86
C PHE A 40 -27.80 -28.91 5.63
N ARG A 41 -27.52 -29.65 6.72
CA ARG A 41 -27.44 -31.10 6.67
C ARG A 41 -28.84 -31.66 6.83
N ILE A 42 -29.33 -32.30 5.79
CA ILE A 42 -30.70 -32.80 5.69
C ILE A 42 -30.68 -34.32 5.66
N LYS A 43 -31.53 -34.94 6.48
CA LYS A 43 -31.79 -36.37 6.48
C LYS A 43 -33.19 -36.63 5.88
N ASP A 44 -33.27 -37.49 4.88
CA ASP A 44 -34.55 -37.89 4.26
C ASP A 44 -35.24 -39.05 5.01
N GLU A 45 -36.46 -39.40 4.57
CA GLU A 45 -37.26 -40.50 5.16
C GLU A 45 -36.60 -41.88 5.05
N LEU A 46 -35.79 -42.09 4.01
CA LEU A 46 -35.09 -43.35 3.76
C LEU A 46 -33.77 -43.43 4.56
N GLY A 47 -33.43 -42.37 5.30
CA GLY A 47 -32.21 -42.26 6.09
C GLY A 47 -31.00 -41.75 5.31
N GLY A 48 -31.18 -41.36 4.05
CA GLY A 48 -30.16 -40.68 3.24
C GLY A 48 -29.83 -39.31 3.82
N VAL A 49 -28.57 -38.87 3.67
CA VAL A 49 -28.08 -37.60 4.23
C VAL A 49 -27.39 -36.79 3.15
N ASP A 50 -27.82 -35.55 2.98
CA ASP A 50 -27.27 -34.61 1.99
C ASP A 50 -27.03 -33.21 2.58
N TRP A 51 -26.18 -32.42 1.94
CA TRP A 51 -25.95 -31.02 2.27
C TRP A 51 -26.58 -30.10 1.23
N LYS A 52 -27.43 -29.18 1.69
CA LYS A 52 -27.97 -28.09 0.86
C LYS A 52 -27.23 -26.80 1.17
N ILE A 53 -26.46 -26.31 0.21
CA ILE A 53 -25.59 -25.14 0.38
C ILE A 53 -26.20 -23.88 -0.23
N VAL A 54 -26.12 -22.78 0.51
CA VAL A 54 -26.48 -21.43 0.08
C VAL A 54 -25.28 -20.52 0.38
N GLY A 55 -24.74 -19.85 -0.62
CA GLY A 55 -23.56 -18.98 -0.46
C GLY A 55 -22.22 -19.74 -0.40
N LYS A 56 -21.19 -19.13 0.18
CA LYS A 56 -19.81 -19.62 0.15
C LYS A 56 -19.50 -20.57 1.33
N VAL A 57 -19.85 -21.86 1.22
CA VAL A 57 -19.57 -22.86 2.28
C VAL A 57 -18.65 -24.01 1.84
N ASP A 58 -18.71 -24.44 0.57
CA ASP A 58 -17.95 -25.61 0.10
C ASP A 58 -16.50 -25.30 -0.27
N LYS A 59 -16.27 -24.09 -0.79
CA LYS A 59 -14.95 -23.52 -1.07
C LYS A 59 -14.89 -22.13 -0.43
N PRO A 60 -14.83 -22.06 0.91
CA PRO A 60 -14.66 -20.79 1.60
C PRO A 60 -13.34 -20.16 1.15
N ASP A 61 -13.35 -18.84 0.97
CA ASP A 61 -12.09 -18.10 0.89
C ASP A 61 -11.36 -18.20 2.25
N ASP A 62 -10.04 -18.04 2.30
CA ASP A 62 -9.23 -18.26 3.53
C ASP A 62 -9.67 -17.40 4.74
N TYR A 63 -10.34 -16.28 4.46
CA TYR A 63 -10.91 -15.36 5.46
C TYR A 63 -12.36 -15.70 5.83
N VAL A 64 -12.85 -16.91 5.60
CA VAL A 64 -14.20 -17.34 5.97
C VAL A 64 -14.11 -18.39 7.08
N GLY A 65 -14.60 -18.05 8.27
CA GLY A 65 -14.76 -19.01 9.36
C GLY A 65 -16.02 -19.87 9.18
N ILE A 66 -15.94 -21.16 9.47
CA ILE A 66 -17.09 -22.08 9.42
C ILE A 66 -17.35 -22.69 10.79
N LYS A 67 -18.56 -22.46 11.33
CA LYS A 67 -19.04 -23.13 12.53
C LYS A 67 -20.12 -24.14 12.19
N LEU A 68 -19.99 -25.36 12.73
CA LEU A 68 -21.04 -26.37 12.68
C LEU A 68 -21.94 -26.22 13.92
N LEU A 69 -23.19 -25.87 13.71
CA LEU A 69 -24.24 -25.87 14.71
C LEU A 69 -24.96 -27.22 14.68
N LYS A 70 -25.07 -27.84 15.86
CA LYS A 70 -25.82 -29.07 16.10
C LYS A 70 -26.76 -28.83 17.29
N PRO A 71 -27.91 -29.51 17.34
CA PRO A 71 -28.77 -29.42 18.49
C PRO A 71 -28.06 -29.95 19.74
N GLN A 72 -28.21 -29.25 20.87
CA GLN A 72 -27.58 -29.59 22.15
C GLN A 72 -28.54 -30.22 23.16
N ASN A 73 -29.79 -29.75 23.18
CA ASN A 73 -30.78 -30.08 24.20
C ASN A 73 -32.01 -30.81 23.64
N GLY A 74 -32.36 -30.58 22.38
CA GLY A 74 -33.48 -31.21 21.69
C GLY A 74 -33.06 -32.25 20.64
N PRO A 75 -33.92 -33.24 20.32
CA PRO A 75 -33.63 -34.19 19.25
C PRO A 75 -33.79 -33.60 17.83
N TYR A 76 -34.42 -32.43 17.68
CA TYR A 76 -34.76 -31.84 16.39
C TYR A 76 -34.48 -30.34 16.33
N ILE A 77 -33.93 -29.87 15.20
CA ILE A 77 -33.91 -28.43 14.85
C ILE A 77 -35.29 -28.09 14.29
N SER A 78 -36.04 -27.21 14.95
CA SER A 78 -37.36 -26.75 14.51
C SER A 78 -37.34 -25.41 13.79
N GLY A 79 -36.23 -24.68 13.85
CA GLY A 79 -36.10 -23.41 13.16
C GLY A 79 -34.77 -22.72 13.39
N LEU A 80 -34.67 -21.52 12.86
CA LEU A 80 -33.55 -20.62 13.02
C LEU A 80 -34.06 -19.26 13.51
N LEU A 81 -33.34 -18.66 14.46
CA LEU A 81 -33.48 -17.26 14.79
C LEU A 81 -32.35 -16.50 14.11
N LEU A 82 -32.69 -15.49 13.32
CA LEU A 82 -31.73 -14.69 12.55
C LEU A 82 -31.65 -13.27 13.12
N GLY A 83 -30.45 -12.82 13.47
CA GLY A 83 -30.17 -11.43 13.75
C GLY A 83 -29.80 -10.70 12.46
N LEU A 84 -30.42 -9.55 12.23
CA LEU A 84 -30.22 -8.73 11.03
C LEU A 84 -29.56 -7.39 11.40
N ASP A 85 -28.60 -6.95 10.58
CA ASP A 85 -28.07 -5.59 10.59
C ASP A 85 -28.02 -5.05 9.15
N ALA A 86 -28.56 -3.85 8.93
CA ALA A 86 -28.63 -3.20 7.61
C ALA A 86 -29.04 -4.17 6.46
N CYS A 87 -30.06 -5.02 6.71
CA CYS A 87 -30.57 -6.05 5.79
C CYS A 87 -29.61 -7.23 5.49
N LYS A 88 -28.58 -7.46 6.31
CA LYS A 88 -27.69 -8.64 6.27
C LYS A 88 -27.90 -9.52 7.49
N VAL A 89 -27.80 -10.84 7.30
CA VAL A 89 -27.80 -11.79 8.42
C VAL A 89 -26.44 -11.73 9.11
N VAL A 90 -26.42 -11.33 10.38
CA VAL A 90 -25.19 -11.15 11.17
C VAL A 90 -25.10 -12.11 12.36
N SER A 91 -26.21 -12.73 12.73
CA SER A 91 -26.21 -13.83 13.71
C SER A 91 -27.25 -14.88 13.36
N ILE A 92 -27.00 -16.11 13.80
CA ILE A 92 -27.88 -17.26 13.62
C ILE A 92 -27.85 -18.11 14.88
N GLN A 93 -29.03 -18.52 15.34
CA GLN A 93 -29.20 -19.42 16.46
C GLN A 93 -30.13 -20.55 16.05
N LEU A 94 -29.81 -21.78 16.48
CA LEU A 94 -30.71 -22.93 16.31
C LEU A 94 -31.88 -22.81 17.29
N VAL A 95 -33.08 -22.97 16.79
CA VAL A 95 -34.27 -23.21 17.62
C VAL A 95 -34.51 -24.71 17.64
N GLU A 96 -34.37 -25.29 18.83
CA GLU A 96 -34.53 -26.72 19.04
C GLU A 96 -35.93 -27.02 19.58
N LYS A 97 -36.57 -28.06 19.05
CA LYS A 97 -37.80 -28.60 19.64
C LYS A 97 -37.39 -29.62 20.70
N LEU A 98 -37.63 -29.29 21.97
CA LEU A 98 -37.56 -30.28 23.03
C LEU A 98 -38.63 -31.35 22.74
N GLY A 99 -38.21 -32.62 22.70
CA GLY A 99 -39.16 -33.73 22.81
C GLY A 99 -39.73 -33.81 24.23
N ASP A 100 -40.43 -34.89 24.56
CA ASP A 100 -40.96 -35.17 25.92
C ASP A 100 -39.87 -35.39 27.01
N ALA A 101 -38.65 -34.89 26.79
CA ALA A 101 -37.53 -35.02 27.71
C ALA A 101 -37.54 -33.89 28.76
N SER A 102 -37.77 -34.27 30.01
CA SER A 102 -37.89 -33.39 31.19
C SER A 102 -36.57 -32.97 31.84
N ALA A 103 -35.45 -32.94 31.10
CA ALA A 103 -34.16 -32.54 31.63
C ALA A 103 -33.56 -31.41 30.79
N VAL A 104 -33.81 -30.16 31.22
CA VAL A 104 -33.04 -29.00 30.78
C VAL A 104 -31.75 -29.01 31.57
N ASP A 105 -30.69 -29.58 31.00
CA ASP A 105 -29.35 -29.29 31.50
C ASP A 105 -29.08 -27.81 31.21
N ARG A 106 -28.91 -27.01 32.27
CA ARG A 106 -28.52 -25.61 32.09
C ARG A 106 -27.20 -25.59 31.32
N PRO A 107 -27.07 -24.73 30.29
CA PRO A 107 -25.80 -24.60 29.59
C PRO A 107 -24.72 -24.22 30.61
N ARG A 108 -23.69 -25.06 30.74
CA ARG A 108 -22.44 -24.69 31.40
C ARG A 108 -21.75 -23.64 30.52
N SER A 109 -22.18 -22.39 30.62
CA SER A 109 -21.50 -21.26 30.01
C SER A 109 -20.98 -20.32 31.10
N SER A 110 -19.91 -20.74 31.76
CA SER A 110 -19.07 -19.88 32.60
C SER A 110 -17.65 -19.71 32.02
N GLY A 111 -17.48 -19.97 30.73
CA GLY A 111 -16.25 -19.67 30.00
C GLY A 111 -16.49 -18.54 29.00
N GLN A 112 -15.57 -17.58 28.95
CA GLN A 112 -15.54 -16.52 27.94
C GLN A 112 -15.65 -17.16 26.54
N GLN A 113 -16.76 -16.90 25.81
CA GLN A 113 -16.94 -17.44 24.47
C GLN A 113 -16.13 -16.61 23.47
N HIS A 114 -14.94 -17.09 23.13
CA HIS A 114 -14.14 -16.53 22.05
C HIS A 114 -14.72 -16.96 20.69
N VAL A 115 -14.88 -15.98 19.79
CA VAL A 115 -15.22 -16.25 18.39
C VAL A 115 -13.93 -16.28 17.61
N TRP A 116 -13.50 -17.48 17.22
CA TRP A 116 -12.30 -17.68 16.43
C TRP A 116 -12.57 -17.51 14.94
N HIS A 117 -11.63 -16.88 14.25
CA HIS A 117 -11.70 -16.69 12.82
C HIS A 117 -10.32 -16.85 12.17
N PRO A 118 -10.17 -17.58 11.05
CA PRO A 118 -11.20 -18.44 10.45
C PRO A 118 -11.44 -19.70 11.29
N ALA A 119 -10.45 -20.14 12.08
CA ALA A 119 -10.50 -21.33 12.91
C ALA A 119 -9.70 -21.13 14.21
N PRO A 120 -10.00 -21.88 15.28
CA PRO A 120 -9.15 -21.88 16.48
C PRO A 120 -7.72 -22.37 16.15
N PRO A 121 -6.72 -22.02 17.00
CA PRO A 121 -5.35 -22.49 16.83
C PRO A 121 -5.26 -24.01 16.88
N GLN A 122 -4.23 -24.57 16.22
CA GLN A 122 -4.00 -26.03 16.22
C GLN A 122 -3.60 -26.51 17.64
N PRO A 123 -3.89 -27.77 18.03
CA PRO A 123 -3.67 -28.23 19.40
C PRO A 123 -2.20 -28.25 19.86
N ASP A 124 -1.26 -28.27 18.92
CA ASP A 124 0.19 -28.37 19.09
C ASP A 124 0.90 -27.00 19.12
N VAL A 125 0.13 -25.91 19.08
CA VAL A 125 0.70 -24.56 19.14
C VAL A 125 0.76 -24.02 20.56
N VAL A 126 1.89 -23.41 20.90
CA VAL A 126 2.08 -22.65 22.11
C VAL A 126 1.78 -21.19 21.82
N THR A 127 0.89 -20.61 22.65
CA THR A 127 0.60 -19.18 22.61
C THR A 127 1.44 -18.49 23.69
N VAL A 128 2.35 -17.60 23.28
CA VAL A 128 3.26 -16.93 24.23
C VAL A 128 2.63 -15.66 24.79
N PHE A 129 1.79 -14.99 24.01
CA PHE A 129 1.05 -13.80 24.45
C PHE A 129 -0.38 -13.85 23.94
N THR A 130 -1.33 -14.01 24.86
CA THR A 130 -2.74 -13.77 24.54
C THR A 130 -3.00 -12.27 24.54
N PRO A 131 -3.65 -11.72 23.49
CA PRO A 131 -4.08 -10.32 23.52
C PRO A 131 -4.97 -10.07 24.75
N THR A 132 -4.72 -8.99 25.49
CA THR A 132 -5.54 -8.61 26.65
C THR A 132 -6.98 -8.30 26.21
N VAL A 133 -7.95 -8.97 26.82
CA VAL A 133 -9.39 -8.81 26.53
C VAL A 133 -10.04 -8.06 27.68
N ASP A 134 -10.18 -6.75 27.53
CA ASP A 134 -11.03 -5.96 28.43
C ASP A 134 -12.49 -6.16 27.98
N ALA A 135 -13.17 -7.11 28.63
CA ALA A 135 -14.61 -7.34 28.69
C ALA A 135 -15.44 -7.13 27.40
N GLU A 136 -15.74 -8.23 26.70
CA GLU A 136 -16.85 -8.54 25.76
C GLU A 136 -16.49 -9.90 25.09
N PRO A 137 -17.39 -10.62 24.38
CA PRO A 137 -16.96 -11.81 23.63
C PRO A 137 -15.92 -11.40 22.58
N ALA A 138 -14.66 -11.72 22.84
CA ALA A 138 -13.54 -11.35 21.98
C ALA A 138 -13.61 -12.11 20.65
N PHE A 139 -13.72 -11.36 19.55
CA PHE A 139 -13.43 -11.87 18.21
C PHE A 139 -11.92 -11.96 18.05
N ILE A 140 -11.41 -13.18 17.90
CA ILE A 140 -9.99 -13.48 17.78
C ILE A 140 -9.70 -13.96 16.37
N LEU A 141 -8.87 -13.18 15.68
CA LEU A 141 -8.33 -13.52 14.38
C LEU A 141 -7.07 -14.35 14.55
N ASN A 142 -7.15 -15.63 14.17
CA ASN A 142 -6.03 -16.56 14.11
C ASN A 142 -5.41 -16.55 12.71
N MET A 143 -4.25 -15.92 12.59
CA MET A 143 -3.49 -15.79 11.34
C MET A 143 -2.46 -16.92 11.24
N ASP A 144 -2.92 -18.15 10.98
CA ASP A 144 -2.05 -19.32 10.79
C ASP A 144 -1.38 -19.28 9.40
N PHE A 145 -0.34 -18.45 9.29
CA PHE A 145 0.45 -18.29 8.06
C PHE A 145 1.53 -19.36 7.90
N GLY A 146 1.95 -20.00 9.00
CA GLY A 146 2.89 -21.12 8.98
C GLY A 146 2.25 -22.40 8.48
N GLY A 147 0.92 -22.52 8.62
CA GLY A 147 0.18 -23.73 8.26
C GLY A 147 0.50 -24.90 9.20
N PRO A 148 -0.06 -26.09 8.92
CA PRO A 148 0.17 -27.30 9.71
C PRO A 148 1.66 -27.55 9.95
N SER A 149 2.05 -27.62 11.22
CA SER A 149 3.44 -27.85 11.65
C SER A 149 4.46 -26.88 11.03
N GLY A 150 4.05 -25.67 10.62
CA GLY A 150 4.94 -24.66 10.04
C GLY A 150 5.39 -24.96 8.60
N SER A 151 4.71 -25.87 7.89
CA SER A 151 5.11 -26.34 6.55
C SER A 151 5.21 -25.24 5.48
N LEU A 152 4.55 -24.10 5.67
CA LEU A 152 4.55 -22.99 4.71
C LEU A 152 5.66 -21.96 4.98
N LEU A 153 6.33 -22.01 6.12
CA LEU A 153 7.41 -21.08 6.46
C LEU A 153 8.56 -21.08 5.43
N PRO A 154 9.01 -22.24 4.89
CA PRO A 154 10.03 -22.26 3.84
C PRO A 154 9.57 -21.66 2.50
N LEU A 155 8.26 -21.48 2.31
CA LEU A 155 7.71 -20.93 1.08
C LEU A 155 7.40 -19.44 1.20
N LEU A 156 7.37 -18.88 2.42
CA LEU A 156 6.97 -17.49 2.67
C LEU A 156 7.96 -16.50 2.02
N THR A 157 7.46 -15.65 1.13
CA THR A 157 8.28 -14.65 0.40
C THR A 157 7.98 -13.21 0.79
N ARG A 158 6.78 -12.97 1.33
CA ARG A 158 6.28 -11.61 1.56
C ARG A 158 5.16 -11.60 2.58
N VAL A 159 5.19 -10.61 3.45
CA VAL A 159 4.08 -10.23 4.33
C VAL A 159 3.57 -8.88 3.86
N ALA A 160 2.27 -8.73 3.70
CA ALA A 160 1.64 -7.46 3.40
C ALA A 160 0.73 -7.00 4.53
N ILE A 161 0.71 -5.68 4.77
CA ILE A 161 -0.10 -5.05 5.81
C ILE A 161 -1.24 -4.32 5.12
N PHE A 162 -2.47 -4.57 5.58
CA PHE A 162 -3.66 -3.89 5.09
C PHE A 162 -3.91 -2.66 5.94
N TYR A 163 -3.88 -1.50 5.32
CA TYR A 163 -3.85 -0.22 6.03
C TYR A 163 -4.91 0.73 5.49
N ASP A 164 -5.45 1.51 6.42
CA ASP A 164 -6.40 2.59 6.19
C ASP A 164 -5.73 3.91 6.53
N ASP A 165 -5.40 4.69 5.50
CA ASP A 165 -4.77 6.01 5.61
C ASP A 165 -5.70 7.10 6.15
N LEU A 166 -7.02 6.91 6.08
CA LEU A 166 -7.99 7.88 6.58
C LEU A 166 -8.13 7.78 8.09
N ASN A 167 -8.20 6.55 8.61
CA ASN A 167 -8.35 6.30 10.05
C ASN A 167 -7.03 5.93 10.74
N TYR A 168 -5.93 5.82 10.00
CA TYR A 168 -4.60 5.42 10.50
C TYR A 168 -4.60 4.06 11.21
N THR A 169 -5.40 3.11 10.72
CA THR A 169 -5.59 1.79 11.34
C THR A 169 -5.07 0.65 10.47
N VAL A 170 -4.55 -0.40 11.12
CA VAL A 170 -4.24 -1.67 10.47
C VAL A 170 -5.50 -2.53 10.47
N LYS A 171 -5.87 -2.99 9.29
CA LYS A 171 -7.08 -3.78 9.04
C LYS A 171 -6.80 -5.27 9.00
N GLY A 172 -5.58 -5.67 8.67
CA GLY A 172 -5.24 -7.09 8.48
C GLY A 172 -3.83 -7.31 7.95
N LEU A 173 -3.49 -8.58 7.71
CA LEU A 173 -2.22 -9.04 7.15
C LEU A 173 -2.46 -10.06 6.02
N GLY A 174 -1.60 -10.02 5.01
CA GLY A 174 -1.52 -10.99 3.92
C GLY A 174 -0.16 -11.67 3.90
N PHE A 175 -0.13 -12.95 3.52
CA PHE A 175 1.07 -13.78 3.47
C PHE A 175 1.15 -14.42 2.09
N TYR A 176 2.29 -14.31 1.43
CA TYR A 176 2.47 -14.74 0.04
C TYR A 176 3.62 -15.72 -0.08
N TYR A 177 3.42 -16.78 -0.86
CA TYR A 177 4.32 -17.92 -0.92
C TYR A 177 4.93 -18.09 -2.32
N THR A 178 6.06 -18.79 -2.41
CA THR A 178 6.80 -19.06 -3.65
C THR A 178 5.98 -19.85 -4.68
N ASP A 179 5.02 -20.65 -4.24
CA ASP A 179 4.10 -21.42 -5.10
C ASP A 179 2.96 -20.57 -5.68
N GLY A 180 2.92 -19.27 -5.36
CA GLY A 180 1.89 -18.34 -5.81
C GLY A 180 0.63 -18.36 -4.95
N THR A 181 0.57 -19.18 -3.89
CA THR A 181 -0.55 -19.13 -2.95
C THR A 181 -0.47 -17.87 -2.08
N GLU A 182 -1.62 -17.42 -1.59
CA GLU A 182 -1.78 -16.23 -0.75
C GLU A 182 -2.71 -16.60 0.41
N ARG A 183 -2.42 -16.14 1.63
CA ARG A 183 -3.31 -16.24 2.80
C ARG A 183 -3.56 -14.87 3.38
N GLU A 184 -4.82 -14.49 3.52
CA GLU A 184 -5.19 -13.15 3.97
C GLU A 184 -6.10 -13.19 5.18
N PHE A 185 -5.82 -12.31 6.15
CA PHE A 185 -6.52 -12.26 7.42
C PHE A 185 -6.87 -10.80 7.74
N GLY A 186 -8.10 -10.56 8.19
CA GLY A 186 -8.60 -9.23 8.54
C GLY A 186 -9.45 -8.59 7.44
N PHE A 187 -9.55 -7.26 7.46
CA PHE A 187 -10.47 -6.51 6.62
C PHE A 187 -9.76 -5.98 5.38
N ARG A 188 -10.39 -6.18 4.23
CA ARG A 188 -9.99 -5.55 2.96
C ARG A 188 -10.84 -4.34 2.62
N GLU A 189 -11.99 -4.17 3.24
CA GLU A 189 -12.85 -3.00 3.00
C GLU A 189 -12.57 -1.91 4.04
N VAL A 190 -12.50 -0.68 3.57
CA VAL A 190 -12.37 0.55 4.37
C VAL A 190 -13.58 1.42 4.08
N LEU A 191 -14.22 1.94 5.12
CA LEU A 191 -15.30 2.90 4.95
C LEU A 191 -14.76 4.32 4.90
N THR A 192 -14.96 4.97 3.76
CA THR A 192 -14.57 6.36 3.55
C THR A 192 -15.73 7.31 3.82
N ASN A 193 -16.97 6.85 3.65
CA ASN A 193 -18.19 7.44 4.20
C ASN A 193 -19.33 6.39 4.26
N CYS A 194 -20.49 6.73 4.81
CA CYS A 194 -21.62 5.80 5.01
C CYS A 194 -22.13 5.13 3.72
N ARG A 195 -21.74 5.61 2.53
CA ARG A 195 -22.19 5.13 1.22
C ARG A 195 -21.05 4.62 0.33
N HIS A 196 -19.80 4.78 0.73
CA HIS A 196 -18.64 4.42 -0.08
C HIS A 196 -17.69 3.53 0.71
N ARG A 197 -17.38 2.37 0.10
CA ARG A 197 -16.41 1.40 0.60
C ARG A 197 -15.26 1.37 -0.39
N ASP A 198 -14.07 1.66 0.11
CA ASP A 198 -12.83 1.48 -0.61
C ASP A 198 -12.13 0.19 -0.17
N THR A 199 -11.09 -0.19 -0.89
CA THR A 199 -10.26 -1.33 -0.52
C THR A 199 -8.99 -0.86 0.17
N ALA A 200 -8.67 -1.46 1.32
CA ALA A 200 -7.49 -1.19 2.12
C ALA A 200 -6.21 -1.18 1.26
N LEU A 201 -5.32 -0.24 1.58
CA LEU A 201 -4.00 -0.13 0.99
C LEU A 201 -3.13 -1.30 1.44
N GLU A 202 -2.15 -1.68 0.61
CA GLU A 202 -1.28 -2.82 0.85
C GLU A 202 0.20 -2.42 0.88
N MET A 203 0.84 -2.54 2.04
CA MET A 203 2.28 -2.31 2.20
C MET A 203 3.02 -3.64 2.31
N SER A 204 4.07 -3.86 1.50
CA SER A 204 4.75 -5.14 1.38
C SER A 204 6.13 -5.19 2.03
N LEU A 205 6.38 -6.26 2.77
CA LEU A 205 7.64 -6.57 3.45
C LEU A 205 8.19 -7.89 2.89
N PRO A 206 9.46 -7.96 2.44
CA PRO A 206 10.06 -9.21 1.98
C PRO A 206 10.33 -10.13 3.18
N ILE A 207 10.23 -11.44 2.96
CA ILE A 207 10.74 -12.50 3.84
C ILE A 207 11.41 -13.54 2.95
N ASP A 208 12.63 -13.95 3.23
CA ASP A 208 13.33 -15.00 2.48
C ASP A 208 13.16 -16.37 3.15
N GLY A 209 11.91 -16.83 3.20
CA GLY A 209 11.54 -18.14 3.72
C GLY A 209 12.37 -19.29 3.11
N PRO A 210 12.59 -19.33 1.77
CA PRO A 210 13.40 -20.36 1.12
C PRO A 210 14.85 -20.39 1.58
N ALA A 211 15.48 -19.23 1.84
CA ALA A 211 16.83 -19.19 2.39
C ALA A 211 16.90 -19.55 3.89
N GLY A 212 15.76 -19.61 4.57
CA GLY A 212 15.67 -19.92 6.00
C GLY A 212 15.34 -18.73 6.89
N GLU A 213 14.96 -17.57 6.33
CA GLU A 213 14.48 -16.44 7.13
C GLU A 213 13.17 -16.82 7.82
N ARG A 214 13.08 -16.54 9.13
CA ARG A 214 11.88 -16.79 9.93
C ARG A 214 11.50 -15.55 10.71
N ILE A 215 10.21 -15.34 10.89
CA ILE A 215 9.70 -14.33 11.81
C ILE A 215 9.92 -14.87 13.23
N ILE A 216 10.53 -14.08 14.09
CA ILE A 216 10.83 -14.45 15.49
C ILE A 216 10.18 -13.51 16.50
N GLY A 217 9.57 -12.42 16.03
CA GLY A 217 8.91 -11.44 16.88
C GLY A 217 8.25 -10.30 16.11
N LEU A 218 7.63 -9.40 16.89
CA LEU A 218 6.95 -8.20 16.42
C LEU A 218 7.13 -7.07 17.44
N SER A 219 7.21 -5.82 16.98
CA SER A 219 7.07 -4.65 17.85
C SER A 219 5.91 -3.78 17.37
N HIS A 220 5.06 -3.31 18.29
CA HIS A 220 3.93 -2.44 17.98
C HIS A 220 3.70 -1.32 19.01
N ILE A 221 3.07 -0.22 18.58
CA ILE A 221 2.55 0.84 19.47
C ILE A 221 1.02 0.76 19.46
N ALA A 222 0.40 0.67 20.64
CA ALA A 222 -1.01 0.29 20.82
C ALA A 222 -2.01 1.46 20.85
N MET A 223 -1.68 2.66 20.35
CA MET A 223 -2.61 3.81 20.40
C MET A 223 -2.84 4.42 19.02
N HIS A 224 -4.08 4.34 18.51
CA HIS A 224 -4.73 5.07 17.37
C HIS A 224 -3.94 5.32 16.06
N ARG A 225 -2.67 4.96 16.02
CA ARG A 225 -1.61 5.24 15.07
C ARG A 225 -0.68 4.04 15.19
N TRP A 226 -1.01 2.99 14.46
CA TRP A 226 -0.29 1.73 14.55
C TRP A 226 1.10 1.88 13.92
N SER A 227 2.15 1.71 14.73
CA SER A 227 3.45 1.33 14.20
C SER A 227 3.60 -0.18 14.28
N PHE A 228 4.04 -0.78 13.19
CA PHE A 228 4.19 -2.21 13.05
C PHE A 228 5.61 -2.52 12.59
N LYS A 229 6.28 -3.42 13.31
CA LYS A 229 7.62 -3.89 13.01
C LYS A 229 7.66 -5.42 13.12
N ILE A 230 8.06 -6.10 12.06
CA ILE A 230 8.36 -7.53 12.08
C ILE A 230 9.83 -7.71 12.42
N ILE A 231 10.15 -8.69 13.27
CA ILE A 231 11.52 -9.05 13.64
C ILE A 231 11.80 -10.43 13.07
N THR A 232 12.90 -10.57 12.33
CA THR A 232 13.27 -11.81 11.64
C THR A 232 14.62 -12.34 12.09
N SER A 233 14.85 -13.64 11.90
CA SER A 233 16.09 -14.34 12.24
C SER A 233 17.32 -13.87 11.46
N PHE A 234 17.12 -13.21 10.32
CA PHE A 234 18.21 -12.63 9.52
C PHE A 234 18.60 -11.21 9.97
N GLY A 235 18.00 -10.70 11.06
CA GLY A 235 18.37 -9.41 11.66
C GLY A 235 18.15 -8.18 10.76
N GLY A 236 17.57 -8.37 9.56
CA GLY A 236 17.73 -7.44 8.43
C GLY A 236 16.52 -6.61 8.04
N THR A 237 15.38 -6.73 8.71
CA THR A 237 14.16 -5.97 8.33
C THR A 237 13.54 -5.30 9.54
N THR A 238 14.27 -4.39 10.17
CA THR A 238 13.63 -3.35 10.98
C THR A 238 12.88 -2.39 10.06
N LYS A 239 11.66 -2.74 9.68
CA LYS A 239 10.76 -1.82 8.98
C LYS A 239 9.82 -1.22 10.02
N LYS A 240 9.93 0.10 10.22
CA LYS A 240 9.12 0.88 11.14
C LYS A 240 8.09 1.61 10.29
N ILE A 241 6.81 1.27 10.40
CA ILE A 241 5.77 2.18 9.90
C ILE A 241 5.57 3.20 11.02
N GLU A 242 6.17 4.38 10.92
CA GLU A 242 5.88 5.48 11.85
C GLU A 242 4.75 6.34 11.28
N PRO A 243 3.59 6.41 11.92
CA PRO A 243 2.80 7.63 11.87
C PRO A 243 3.64 8.75 12.49
N MET A 244 3.55 9.99 12.01
CA MET A 244 4.13 11.15 12.70
C MET A 244 3.77 11.07 14.20
N VAL A 245 4.76 10.84 15.07
CA VAL A 245 4.57 10.85 16.52
C VAL A 245 5.21 12.13 17.05
N ASP A 246 4.48 12.79 17.94
CA ASP A 246 5.05 13.77 18.86
C ASP A 246 6.20 13.13 19.66
N PRO A 247 7.25 13.87 20.04
CA PRO A 247 8.36 13.34 20.85
C PRO A 247 7.95 12.71 22.20
N GLU A 248 6.73 12.95 22.67
CA GLU A 248 6.17 12.47 23.95
C GLU A 248 5.14 11.33 23.79
N GLY A 249 5.33 10.45 22.80
CA GLY A 249 4.45 9.29 22.55
C GLY A 249 4.67 8.09 23.48
N PRO A 250 3.67 7.19 23.63
CA PRO A 250 3.76 5.99 24.46
C PRO A 250 4.80 4.97 23.97
N GLU A 251 5.33 4.18 24.91
CA GLU A 251 6.42 3.21 24.70
C GLU A 251 6.05 2.07 23.73
N MET A 252 6.96 1.71 22.82
CA MET A 252 6.80 0.62 21.85
C MET A 252 6.89 -0.74 22.55
N LYS A 253 5.81 -1.53 22.50
CA LYS A 253 5.80 -2.90 23.03
C LYS A 253 6.45 -3.85 22.04
N THR A 254 7.54 -4.50 22.46
CA THR A 254 8.25 -5.51 21.66
C THR A 254 7.98 -6.90 22.20
N LEU A 255 7.53 -7.79 21.34
CA LEU A 255 7.26 -9.20 21.60
C LEU A 255 8.26 -10.03 20.78
N VAL A 256 9.13 -10.78 21.44
CA VAL A 256 10.12 -11.65 20.79
C VAL A 256 10.09 -13.00 21.50
N LEU A 257 10.19 -14.08 20.74
CA LEU A 257 10.26 -15.43 21.30
C LEU A 257 11.63 -15.62 22.00
N HIS A 258 11.60 -16.11 23.24
CA HIS A 258 12.76 -16.16 24.15
C HIS A 258 13.95 -16.97 23.60
N HIS A 259 13.73 -17.90 22.67
CA HIS A 259 14.76 -18.79 22.13
C HIS A 259 14.99 -18.65 20.61
N GLY A 260 14.46 -17.60 19.98
CA GLY A 260 14.57 -17.42 18.52
C GLY A 260 13.77 -18.46 17.71
N GLU A 261 12.80 -19.11 18.34
CA GLU A 261 11.85 -20.02 17.69
C GLU A 261 11.09 -19.30 16.57
N ALA A 262 10.66 -20.05 15.56
CA ALA A 262 9.92 -19.48 14.44
C ALA A 262 8.46 -19.26 14.84
N VAL A 263 7.98 -18.03 14.66
CA VAL A 263 6.57 -17.69 14.71
C VAL A 263 5.86 -18.37 13.54
N THR A 264 4.82 -19.13 13.84
CA THR A 264 3.97 -19.81 12.86
C THR A 264 2.63 -19.12 12.66
N GLY A 265 2.25 -18.21 13.56
CA GLY A 265 1.01 -17.46 13.43
C GLY A 265 0.93 -16.23 14.32
N PHE A 266 -0.07 -15.41 14.06
CA PHE A 266 -0.46 -14.31 14.94
C PHE A 266 -1.89 -14.51 15.45
N LEU A 267 -2.13 -14.13 16.71
CA LEU A 267 -3.47 -13.93 17.21
C LEU A 267 -3.75 -12.44 17.28
N ALA A 268 -4.88 -11.98 16.78
CA ALA A 268 -5.25 -10.57 16.92
C ALA A 268 -6.64 -10.41 17.51
N HIS A 269 -6.77 -9.47 18.44
CA HIS A 269 -8.09 -8.99 18.83
C HIS A 269 -8.55 -7.96 17.82
N VAL A 270 -9.81 -8.08 17.40
CA VAL A 270 -10.40 -7.18 16.40
C VAL A 270 -11.47 -6.32 17.08
N ARG A 271 -11.40 -5.01 16.87
CA ARG A 271 -12.45 -4.08 17.28
C ARG A 271 -13.54 -4.06 16.22
N MET A 272 -14.67 -4.64 16.59
CA MET A 272 -15.91 -4.60 15.81
C MET A 272 -16.75 -3.40 16.25
N ILE A 273 -16.26 -2.17 16.02
CA ILE A 273 -17.16 -1.01 16.02
C ILE A 273 -17.94 -1.07 14.71
N PRO A 274 -19.24 -0.70 14.67
CA PRO A 274 -19.98 -0.67 13.41
C PRO A 274 -19.17 0.20 12.45
N LEU A 275 -18.59 -0.42 11.40
CA LEU A 275 -17.91 0.22 10.27
C LEU A 275 -16.37 0.37 10.31
N ASP A 276 -15.63 0.07 11.39
CA ASP A 276 -14.16 0.32 11.41
C ASP A 276 -13.28 -0.94 11.33
N GLY A 277 -13.65 -2.09 11.91
CA GLY A 277 -12.95 -3.37 11.73
C GLY A 277 -11.40 -3.27 11.77
N SER A 278 -10.84 -2.94 12.93
CA SER A 278 -9.39 -2.69 13.09
C SER A 278 -8.74 -3.69 14.05
N LEU A 279 -7.46 -4.02 13.80
CA LEU A 279 -6.66 -4.79 14.75
C LEU A 279 -6.40 -3.92 16.00
N VAL A 280 -6.58 -4.50 17.19
CA VAL A 280 -6.46 -3.79 18.49
C VAL A 280 -5.24 -4.23 19.27
N SER A 281 -4.90 -5.50 19.16
CA SER A 281 -3.75 -6.11 19.83
C SER A 281 -3.33 -7.36 19.06
N LEU A 282 -2.06 -7.72 19.22
CA LEU A 282 -1.44 -8.88 18.55
C LEU A 282 -0.70 -9.74 19.57
N GLY A 283 -0.80 -11.05 19.38
CA GLY A 283 -0.10 -12.10 20.08
C GLY A 283 0.69 -12.98 19.10
N LEU A 284 1.68 -13.69 19.62
CA LEU A 284 2.54 -14.59 18.85
C LEU A 284 2.15 -16.05 19.09
N VAL A 285 2.20 -16.85 18.02
CA VAL A 285 1.99 -18.29 18.04
C VAL A 285 3.24 -18.99 17.50
N HIS A 286 3.71 -20.03 18.20
CA HIS A 286 4.75 -20.93 17.71
C HIS A 286 4.38 -22.39 18.01
N LEU A 287 5.19 -23.33 17.51
CA LEU A 287 5.03 -24.76 17.78
C LEU A 287 5.91 -25.19 18.96
N ASP A 288 5.42 -26.13 19.75
CA ASP A 288 6.11 -26.67 20.94
C ASP A 288 7.40 -27.45 20.60
N HIS A 289 7.54 -27.93 19.35
CA HIS A 289 8.59 -28.88 18.93
C HIS A 289 9.16 -28.64 17.53
N LEU A 290 9.18 -27.41 17.03
CA LEU A 290 9.88 -27.17 15.76
C LEU A 290 11.39 -27.36 16.00
N ASP A 291 11.98 -28.41 15.41
CA ASP A 291 13.43 -28.60 15.43
C ASP A 291 14.08 -27.28 15.03
N SER A 292 14.78 -26.68 15.98
CA SER A 292 15.52 -25.45 15.82
C SER A 292 16.64 -25.70 14.82
N SER A 293 16.32 -25.63 13.54
CA SER A 293 17.35 -25.49 12.52
C SER A 293 18.01 -24.15 12.82
N GLN A 294 19.27 -24.19 13.27
CA GLN A 294 20.02 -22.97 13.54
C GLN A 294 19.87 -22.03 12.33
N PRO A 295 19.42 -20.78 12.54
CA PRO A 295 19.29 -19.83 11.45
C PRO A 295 20.65 -19.70 10.79
N LYS A 296 20.70 -19.84 9.46
CA LYS A 296 21.90 -19.52 8.70
C LYS A 296 22.28 -18.08 9.02
N SER A 297 23.58 -17.86 9.24
CA SER A 297 24.09 -16.54 9.57
C SER A 297 23.62 -15.53 8.52
N PRO A 298 23.16 -14.33 8.95
CA PRO A 298 22.70 -13.33 8.00
C PRO A 298 23.81 -12.99 7.01
N SER A 299 23.47 -12.75 5.75
CA SER A 299 24.41 -12.08 4.86
C SER A 299 24.66 -10.68 5.43
N THR A 300 25.92 -10.33 5.62
CA THR A 300 26.39 -9.02 6.11
C THR A 300 26.08 -7.93 5.08
N ALA A 301 24.81 -7.61 4.84
CA ALA A 301 24.41 -6.49 4.00
C ALA A 301 24.50 -5.21 4.83
N LEU A 302 25.21 -4.22 4.29
CA LEU A 302 25.44 -2.93 4.93
C LEU A 302 24.10 -2.20 5.13
N ASN A 303 23.90 -1.62 6.32
CA ASN A 303 22.74 -0.79 6.67
C ASN A 303 22.71 0.51 5.85
N CYS A 304 22.31 0.44 4.58
CA CYS A 304 21.71 1.56 3.89
C CYS A 304 20.23 1.54 4.28
N TYR A 305 19.77 2.52 5.07
CA TYR A 305 18.36 2.66 5.44
C TYR A 305 17.48 2.54 4.18
N LYS A 306 16.65 1.48 4.12
CA LYS A 306 15.70 1.13 3.04
C LYS A 306 14.33 0.99 3.74
N GLY A 307 13.63 2.09 3.97
CA GLY A 307 12.62 2.20 5.03
C GLY A 307 11.21 2.60 4.55
N HIS A 308 10.27 2.55 5.50
CA HIS A 308 8.90 3.07 5.37
C HIS A 308 8.79 4.24 6.37
N GLN A 309 8.13 5.33 6.01
CA GLN A 309 7.77 6.45 6.90
C GLN A 309 6.29 6.76 6.68
N GLY A 310 5.41 6.26 7.55
CA GLY A 310 3.96 6.40 7.39
C GLY A 310 3.47 5.73 6.10
N PRO A 311 2.67 6.40 5.24
CA PRO A 311 2.27 5.89 3.93
C PRO A 311 3.40 5.93 2.87
N SER A 312 4.56 6.48 3.22
CA SER A 312 5.70 6.69 2.32
C SER A 312 6.65 5.50 2.35
N ASN A 313 6.94 4.91 1.18
CA ASN A 313 7.96 3.88 1.01
C ASN A 313 9.13 4.45 0.21
N PHE A 314 10.37 4.23 0.64
CA PHE A 314 11.53 4.69 -0.11
C PHE A 314 12.57 3.60 -0.37
N VAL A 315 13.32 3.77 -1.44
CA VAL A 315 14.38 2.87 -1.87
C VAL A 315 15.60 3.66 -2.36
N CYS A 316 16.78 3.23 -1.96
CA CYS A 316 18.03 3.73 -2.51
C CYS A 316 18.32 3.00 -3.83
N LEU A 317 18.74 3.73 -4.86
CA LEU A 317 18.90 3.24 -6.24
C LEU A 317 20.32 2.76 -6.55
N ASN A 318 21.21 2.72 -5.55
CA ASN A 318 22.55 2.14 -5.70
C ASN A 318 22.46 0.60 -5.71
N ASP A 319 23.35 -0.06 -6.45
CA ASP A 319 23.51 -1.51 -6.53
C ASP A 319 22.23 -2.28 -6.93
N VAL A 320 21.32 -1.61 -7.63
CA VAL A 320 20.11 -2.24 -8.17
C VAL A 320 20.51 -3.24 -9.24
N LYS A 321 20.01 -4.46 -9.09
CA LYS A 321 20.15 -5.56 -10.05
C LYS A 321 18.94 -5.64 -10.99
N ARG A 322 17.75 -5.43 -10.44
CA ARG A 322 16.49 -5.58 -11.18
C ARG A 322 15.41 -4.70 -10.59
N VAL A 323 14.61 -4.09 -11.45
CA VAL A 323 13.40 -3.36 -11.07
C VAL A 323 12.19 -4.02 -11.73
N GLY A 324 11.32 -4.64 -10.94
CA GLY A 324 10.01 -5.11 -11.38
C GLY A 324 8.95 -4.03 -11.22
N ILE A 325 8.00 -3.98 -12.14
CA ILE A 325 6.90 -2.99 -12.19
C ILE A 325 5.59 -3.69 -11.90
N SER A 326 4.83 -3.18 -10.93
CA SER A 326 3.52 -3.72 -10.55
C SER A 326 2.37 -2.92 -11.16
N CYS A 327 1.31 -3.63 -11.57
CA CYS A 327 0.00 -3.04 -11.83
C CYS A 327 -1.00 -3.36 -10.71
N GLY A 328 -2.13 -2.66 -10.72
CA GLY A 328 -3.27 -2.97 -9.89
C GLY A 328 -3.90 -4.33 -10.19
N ARG A 329 -4.83 -4.75 -9.32
CA ARG A 329 -5.55 -6.03 -9.40
C ARG A 329 -7.01 -5.79 -9.02
N GLU A 330 -7.94 -6.47 -9.70
CA GLU A 330 -9.36 -6.37 -9.38
C GLU A 330 -9.61 -6.73 -7.90
N GLY A 331 -10.50 -5.98 -7.24
CA GLY A 331 -10.75 -6.12 -5.81
C GLY A 331 -9.61 -5.61 -4.91
N ARG A 332 -8.62 -4.88 -5.44
CA ARG A 332 -7.57 -4.17 -4.68
C ARG A 332 -7.72 -2.66 -4.81
N SER A 333 -6.98 -1.92 -3.98
CA SER A 333 -6.98 -0.44 -3.92
C SER A 333 -6.51 0.25 -5.22
N ARG A 334 -5.83 -0.49 -6.10
CA ARG A 334 -5.45 -0.06 -7.45
C ARG A 334 -6.09 -1.01 -8.46
N ARG A 335 -6.77 -0.42 -9.43
CA ARG A 335 -7.38 -1.14 -10.54
C ARG A 335 -6.32 -1.58 -11.55
N PRO A 336 -6.59 -2.61 -12.38
CA PRO A 336 -5.62 -3.14 -13.35
C PRO A 336 -5.00 -2.11 -14.29
N GLU A 337 -5.69 -1.01 -14.58
CA GLU A 337 -5.23 0.10 -15.41
C GLU A 337 -4.19 1.02 -14.75
N HIS A 338 -3.86 0.81 -13.48
CA HIS A 338 -2.91 1.67 -12.76
C HIS A 338 -1.59 0.94 -12.51
N VAL A 339 -0.48 1.66 -12.68
CA VAL A 339 0.81 1.30 -12.07
C VAL A 339 0.67 1.45 -10.56
N SER A 340 0.97 0.39 -9.82
CA SER A 340 0.72 0.35 -8.37
C SER A 340 1.98 0.46 -7.52
N GLY A 341 3.16 0.14 -8.09
CA GLY A 341 4.42 0.16 -7.35
C GLY A 341 5.54 -0.60 -8.04
N PHE A 342 6.62 -0.86 -7.31
CA PHE A 342 7.83 -1.52 -7.83
C PHE A 342 8.42 -2.52 -6.83
N ARG A 343 9.23 -3.44 -7.35
CA ARG A 343 10.08 -4.36 -6.61
C ARG A 343 11.52 -4.16 -7.05
N PHE A 344 12.41 -3.84 -6.12
CA PHE A 344 13.85 -3.69 -6.36
C PHE A 344 14.60 -4.88 -5.80
N GLU A 345 15.46 -5.48 -6.61
CA GLU A 345 16.44 -6.50 -6.21
C GLU A 345 17.84 -5.91 -6.36
N PHE A 346 18.79 -6.36 -5.53
CA PHE A 346 20.12 -5.75 -5.42
C PHE A 346 21.24 -6.78 -5.62
N TRP A 347 22.39 -6.31 -6.10
CA TRP A 347 23.60 -7.13 -6.27
C TRP A 347 24.26 -7.51 -4.94
N ASP A 348 24.12 -6.66 -3.93
CA ASP A 348 24.66 -6.86 -2.57
C ASP A 348 23.97 -7.98 -1.77
N LYS A 349 23.05 -8.72 -2.40
CA LYS A 349 22.21 -9.78 -1.80
C LYS A 349 21.30 -9.26 -0.68
N SER A 350 21.07 -7.96 -0.59
CA SER A 350 20.03 -7.40 0.26
C SER A 350 18.66 -7.99 -0.10
N PRO A 351 17.76 -8.16 0.89
CA PRO A 351 16.37 -8.50 0.61
C PRO A 351 15.72 -7.51 -0.37
N PRO A 352 14.77 -7.96 -1.21
CA PRO A 352 14.12 -7.09 -2.17
C PRO A 352 13.29 -6.00 -1.49
N VAL A 353 13.25 -4.80 -2.06
CA VAL A 353 12.47 -3.67 -1.55
C VAL A 353 11.24 -3.46 -2.41
N TYR A 354 10.07 -3.44 -1.77
CA TYR A 354 8.81 -3.06 -2.39
C TYR A 354 8.51 -1.60 -2.06
N ILE A 355 8.18 -0.80 -3.06
CA ILE A 355 7.65 0.56 -2.89
C ILE A 355 6.32 0.68 -3.64
N GLY A 356 5.42 1.55 -3.16
CA GLY A 356 4.01 1.49 -3.55
C GLY A 356 3.36 0.17 -3.11
N GLN A 357 2.49 -0.38 -3.95
CA GLN A 357 1.73 -1.61 -3.71
C GLN A 357 2.09 -2.66 -4.77
N TRP A 358 2.43 -3.87 -4.33
CA TRP A 358 2.84 -4.96 -5.20
C TRP A 358 1.70 -5.98 -5.36
N PHE A 359 1.17 -6.16 -6.57
CA PHE A 359 0.09 -7.11 -6.85
C PHE A 359 0.42 -8.05 -7.99
N LYS A 360 0.79 -7.50 -9.16
CA LYS A 360 1.09 -8.27 -10.36
C LYS A 360 2.18 -7.58 -11.14
N GLU A 361 3.26 -8.30 -11.42
CA GLU A 361 4.33 -7.81 -12.28
C GLU A 361 3.86 -7.70 -13.73
N ILE A 362 4.09 -6.55 -14.37
CA ILE A 362 3.73 -6.26 -15.77
C ILE A 362 4.94 -5.91 -16.66
N GLY A 363 6.11 -5.77 -16.05
CA GLY A 363 7.37 -5.49 -16.74
C GLY A 363 8.52 -5.46 -15.76
N HIS A 364 9.75 -5.57 -16.27
CA HIS A 364 10.95 -5.40 -15.47
C HIS A 364 12.12 -4.86 -16.29
N LEU A 365 13.12 -4.32 -15.60
CA LEU A 365 14.40 -3.91 -16.17
C LEU A 365 15.54 -4.55 -15.37
N ASP A 366 16.42 -5.27 -16.06
CA ASP A 366 17.66 -5.79 -15.49
C ASP A 366 18.81 -4.79 -15.66
N VAL A 367 19.60 -4.63 -14.60
CA VAL A 367 20.69 -3.65 -14.47
C VAL A 367 21.96 -4.41 -14.13
N CYS A 368 22.97 -4.35 -15.01
CA CYS A 368 24.29 -4.95 -14.79
C CYS A 368 25.05 -4.24 -13.67
N GLU A 369 26.07 -4.90 -13.09
CA GLU A 369 26.85 -4.35 -11.96
C GLU A 369 27.54 -3.00 -12.26
N ASP A 370 27.85 -2.73 -13.54
CA ASP A 370 28.47 -1.48 -14.02
C ASP A 370 27.45 -0.45 -14.53
N GLU A 371 26.17 -0.80 -14.56
CA GLU A 371 25.07 0.07 -14.96
C GLU A 371 24.39 0.70 -13.74
N ARG A 372 23.61 1.75 -13.99
CA ARG A 372 22.71 2.32 -13.00
C ARG A 372 21.44 2.84 -13.65
N LEU A 373 20.42 3.04 -12.83
CA LEU A 373 19.20 3.73 -13.24
C LEU A 373 19.48 5.22 -13.44
N ILE A 374 19.05 5.77 -14.58
CA ILE A 374 19.32 7.16 -14.96
C ILE A 374 18.07 8.00 -15.16
N SER A 375 16.91 7.37 -15.35
CA SER A 375 15.66 8.10 -15.61
C SER A 375 14.45 7.34 -15.12
N PHE A 376 13.46 8.10 -14.62
CA PHE A 376 12.10 7.65 -14.37
C PHE A 376 11.12 8.63 -14.99
N THR A 377 10.20 8.13 -15.79
CA THR A 377 9.07 8.90 -16.33
C THR A 377 7.77 8.27 -15.87
N PHE A 378 6.86 9.08 -15.34
CA PHE A 378 5.55 8.65 -14.88
C PHE A 378 4.46 9.37 -15.67
N TRP A 379 3.39 8.64 -16.00
CA TRP A 379 2.20 9.20 -16.63
C TRP A 379 0.99 9.05 -15.71
N ASN A 380 0.19 10.11 -15.61
CA ASN A 380 -1.03 10.14 -14.83
C ASN A 380 -2.14 10.92 -15.53
N GLU A 381 -3.39 10.55 -15.24
CA GLU A 381 -4.55 11.27 -15.77
C GLU A 381 -4.59 12.71 -15.25
N GLY A 382 -4.80 13.66 -16.17
CA GLY A 382 -4.97 15.06 -15.81
C GLY A 382 -6.27 15.28 -15.05
N VAL A 383 -6.20 15.39 -13.72
CA VAL A 383 -7.37 15.76 -12.92
C VAL A 383 -7.61 17.26 -13.07
N GLY A 384 -8.79 17.63 -13.58
CA GLY A 384 -9.17 19.00 -13.96
C GLY A 384 -9.34 20.02 -12.83
N TYR A 385 -8.70 19.85 -11.67
CA TYR A 385 -8.79 20.81 -10.56
C TYR A 385 -7.49 21.59 -10.35
N ALA A 386 -7.60 22.91 -10.58
CA ALA A 386 -6.55 23.91 -10.40
C ALA A 386 -6.45 24.38 -8.93
N TYR A 387 -6.42 23.46 -7.97
CA TYR A 387 -6.04 23.80 -6.60
C TYR A 387 -4.62 23.32 -6.31
N HIS A 388 -3.85 24.29 -5.82
CA HIS A 388 -2.46 24.19 -5.40
C HIS A 388 -2.27 23.07 -4.36
N HIS A 389 -1.09 22.44 -4.37
CA HIS A 389 -0.70 21.17 -3.70
C HIS A 389 -0.91 19.94 -4.60
N GLY A 390 0.11 19.06 -4.64
CA GLY A 390 0.33 17.95 -5.58
C GLY A 390 -0.90 17.43 -6.32
N ARG A 391 -0.86 17.42 -7.66
CA ARG A 391 -1.93 16.86 -8.50
C ARG A 391 -2.12 15.37 -8.19
N SER A 392 -3.07 15.08 -7.32
CA SER A 392 -3.47 13.77 -6.82
C SER A 392 -4.08 12.91 -7.93
N ALA A 393 -3.28 12.08 -8.60
CA ALA A 393 -3.78 11.10 -9.57
C ALA A 393 -3.04 9.77 -9.44
N LYS A 394 -3.68 8.69 -9.88
CA LYS A 394 -3.08 7.35 -9.97
C LYS A 394 -2.32 7.25 -11.29
N TYR A 395 -1.19 6.56 -11.30
CA TYR A 395 -0.33 6.47 -12.49
C TYR A 395 -0.87 5.45 -13.50
N SER A 396 -0.98 5.84 -14.76
CA SER A 396 -1.43 4.98 -15.87
C SER A 396 -0.26 4.37 -16.66
N GLY A 397 0.96 4.87 -16.46
CA GLY A 397 2.16 4.34 -17.10
C GLY A 397 3.46 4.74 -16.39
N VAL A 398 4.54 4.01 -16.71
CA VAL A 398 5.90 4.31 -16.24
C VAL A 398 6.95 3.86 -17.26
N ARG A 399 8.03 4.63 -17.35
CA ARG A 399 9.26 4.28 -18.06
C ARG A 399 10.46 4.41 -17.14
N ILE A 400 11.36 3.43 -17.20
CA ILE A 400 12.59 3.38 -16.40
C ILE A 400 13.75 3.17 -17.37
N GLU A 401 14.81 3.97 -17.23
CA GLU A 401 16.00 3.89 -18.09
C GLU A 401 17.27 3.63 -17.28
N LYS A 402 18.25 2.94 -17.90
CA LYS A 402 19.57 2.65 -17.36
C LYS A 402 20.69 3.19 -18.26
N SER A 403 21.90 3.31 -17.70
CA SER A 403 23.06 3.93 -18.38
C SER A 403 23.73 3.09 -19.47
N GLY A 404 23.40 1.81 -19.60
CA GLY A 404 24.09 0.88 -20.48
C GLY A 404 23.50 0.79 -21.90
N PRO A 405 23.94 -0.20 -22.69
CA PRO A 405 23.49 -0.39 -24.07
C PRO A 405 22.04 -0.90 -24.15
N GLU A 406 21.45 -0.81 -25.35
CA GLU A 406 20.08 -1.28 -25.62
C GLU A 406 19.92 -2.80 -25.42
N PRO A 407 18.80 -3.29 -24.85
CA PRO A 407 17.68 -2.51 -24.33
C PRO A 407 18.03 -1.81 -23.01
N ASN A 408 17.98 -0.48 -23.01
CA ASN A 408 18.35 0.35 -21.85
C ASN A 408 17.14 0.90 -21.12
N ALA A 409 15.93 0.52 -21.53
CA ALA A 409 14.70 1.04 -20.96
C ALA A 409 13.60 -0.02 -20.94
N VAL A 410 12.69 0.14 -19.99
CA VAL A 410 11.39 -0.54 -19.95
C VAL A 410 10.31 0.52 -19.86
N GLU A 411 9.23 0.37 -20.63
CA GLU A 411 8.08 1.25 -20.61
C GLU A 411 6.79 0.41 -20.61
N VAL A 412 5.88 0.74 -19.70
CA VAL A 412 4.59 0.05 -19.57
C VAL A 412 3.47 1.04 -19.35
N HIS A 413 2.32 0.77 -20.00
CA HIS A 413 1.09 1.56 -19.89
C HIS A 413 -0.10 0.61 -19.64
N PRO A 414 -0.35 0.20 -18.40
CA PRO A 414 -1.55 -0.59 -18.09
C PRO A 414 -2.85 0.17 -18.35
N GLY A 415 -2.82 1.51 -18.31
CA GLY A 415 -3.98 2.38 -18.52
C GLY A 415 -3.93 3.18 -19.82
N PRO A 416 -4.86 4.12 -20.00
CA PRO A 416 -4.87 4.99 -21.17
C PRO A 416 -3.61 5.86 -21.21
N HIS A 417 -3.07 6.07 -22.41
CA HIS A 417 -1.87 6.87 -22.64
C HIS A 417 -2.16 8.26 -23.24
N ALA A 418 -3.36 8.47 -23.80
CA ALA A 418 -3.71 9.72 -24.47
C ALA A 418 -3.98 10.86 -23.45
N ASN A 419 -3.45 12.06 -23.73
CA ASN A 419 -3.64 13.28 -22.94
C ASN A 419 -3.22 13.15 -21.46
N MET A 420 -2.25 12.27 -21.18
CA MET A 420 -1.70 12.09 -19.83
C MET A 420 -0.71 13.19 -19.49
N HIS A 421 -0.66 13.55 -18.21
CA HIS A 421 0.39 14.39 -17.67
C HIS A 421 1.66 13.54 -17.49
N GLU A 422 2.80 14.09 -17.91
CA GLU A 422 4.11 13.42 -17.83
C GLU A 422 4.98 14.08 -16.76
N SER A 423 5.55 13.27 -15.88
CA SER A 423 6.58 13.69 -14.91
C SER A 423 7.86 12.89 -15.15
N CYS A 424 8.91 13.57 -15.59
CA CYS A 424 10.18 12.97 -15.97
C CYS A 424 11.32 13.44 -15.04
N TYR A 425 12.04 12.48 -14.48
CA TYR A 425 13.18 12.70 -13.60
C TYR A 425 14.41 12.01 -14.19
N THR A 426 15.37 12.79 -14.66
CA THR A 426 16.56 12.27 -15.33
C THR A 426 17.84 12.79 -14.67
N GLU A 427 18.86 11.94 -14.59
CA GLU A 427 20.20 12.36 -14.20
C GLU A 427 20.74 13.45 -15.12
N ASN A 428 21.64 14.26 -14.57
CA ASN A 428 22.43 15.18 -15.35
C ASN A 428 23.85 15.24 -14.82
N ARG A 429 24.71 16.03 -15.47
CA ARG A 429 26.12 16.18 -15.08
C ARG A 429 26.33 16.70 -13.65
N PHE A 430 25.34 17.38 -13.07
CA PHE A 430 25.41 17.97 -11.74
C PHE A 430 24.77 17.09 -10.69
N GLU A 431 23.79 16.26 -11.02
CA GLU A 431 23.07 15.44 -10.03
C GLU A 431 22.80 14.03 -10.56
N ARG A 432 22.97 13.05 -9.67
CA ARG A 432 22.66 11.65 -9.91
C ARG A 432 21.42 11.24 -9.15
N LEU A 433 20.66 10.30 -9.69
CA LEU A 433 19.54 9.72 -8.98
C LEU A 433 20.09 8.97 -7.76
N ASP A 434 19.42 9.13 -6.63
CA ASP A 434 19.86 8.52 -5.39
C ASP A 434 18.78 7.66 -4.77
N SER A 435 17.57 8.20 -4.60
CA SER A 435 16.49 7.50 -3.92
C SER A 435 15.14 7.81 -4.56
N LEU A 436 14.22 6.83 -4.55
CA LEU A 436 12.83 6.98 -4.97
C LEU A 436 11.93 6.83 -3.75
N ILE A 437 10.99 7.76 -3.59
CA ILE A 437 9.94 7.76 -2.57
C ILE A 437 8.60 7.62 -3.29
N TRP A 438 7.73 6.76 -2.75
CA TRP A 438 6.38 6.55 -3.22
C TRP A 438 5.42 6.58 -2.03
N ASP A 439 4.47 7.51 -2.04
CA ASP A 439 3.41 7.60 -1.04
C ASP A 439 2.11 7.09 -1.63
N VAL A 440 1.42 6.27 -0.84
CA VAL A 440 0.18 5.61 -1.27
C VAL A 440 -0.98 6.13 -0.44
N PHE A 441 -2.01 6.64 -1.12
CA PHE A 441 -3.29 7.03 -0.51
C PHE A 441 -4.46 6.33 -1.21
N HIS A 442 -5.65 6.26 -0.60
CA HIS A 442 -6.81 5.70 -1.30
C HIS A 442 -7.17 6.52 -2.57
N SER A 443 -7.08 7.84 -2.46
CA SER A 443 -7.44 8.77 -3.53
C SER A 443 -6.37 8.90 -4.61
N HIS A 444 -5.08 8.79 -4.28
CA HIS A 444 -3.97 9.05 -5.20
C HIS A 444 -2.66 8.39 -4.80
N ASP A 445 -1.67 8.47 -5.67
CA ASP A 445 -0.26 8.17 -5.38
C ASP A 445 0.57 9.45 -5.57
N THR A 446 1.68 9.56 -4.85
CA THR A 446 2.71 10.58 -5.11
C THR A 446 4.08 9.93 -5.21
N THR A 447 4.90 10.40 -6.16
CA THR A 447 6.28 9.99 -6.31
C THR A 447 7.22 11.16 -6.15
N ASN A 448 8.32 10.95 -5.45
CA ASN A 448 9.42 11.90 -5.38
C ASN A 448 10.75 11.20 -5.62
N LEU A 449 11.53 11.72 -6.56
CA LEU A 449 12.86 11.20 -6.86
C LEU A 449 13.91 12.17 -6.29
N VAL A 450 14.70 11.67 -5.35
CA VAL A 450 15.77 12.41 -4.71
C VAL A 450 17.03 12.21 -5.54
N ALA A 451 17.67 13.33 -5.89
CA ALA A 451 18.95 13.34 -6.58
C ALA A 451 20.07 13.85 -5.64
N LYS A 452 21.25 13.26 -5.73
CA LYS A 452 22.45 13.70 -5.01
C LYS A 452 23.36 14.54 -5.92
N PRO A 453 23.98 15.61 -5.40
CA PRO A 453 24.93 16.39 -6.16
C PRO A 453 26.17 15.57 -6.50
N THR A 454 26.70 15.81 -7.69
CA THR A 454 28.01 15.33 -8.17
C THR A 454 29.11 16.32 -7.76
N PRO A 455 30.39 15.95 -7.87
CA PRO A 455 31.50 16.89 -7.67
C PRO A 455 31.42 18.15 -8.53
N LEU A 456 30.77 18.08 -9.71
CA LEU A 456 30.59 19.20 -10.63
C LEU A 456 29.54 20.22 -10.16
N ALA A 457 28.70 19.87 -9.17
CA ALA A 457 27.63 20.74 -8.67
C ALA A 457 28.10 21.89 -7.78
N LYS A 458 29.38 21.92 -7.37
CA LYS A 458 29.90 22.89 -6.40
C LYS A 458 29.69 24.32 -6.90
N LYS A 459 28.82 25.09 -6.23
CA LYS A 459 28.36 26.46 -6.57
C LYS A 459 27.43 26.57 -7.79
N CYS A 460 26.96 25.46 -8.36
CA CYS A 460 26.10 25.43 -9.55
C CYS A 460 24.64 25.11 -9.25
N LEU A 461 24.32 24.63 -8.04
CA LEU A 461 22.96 24.34 -7.60
C LEU A 461 22.57 25.25 -6.43
N SER A 462 21.36 25.81 -6.48
CA SER A 462 20.77 26.52 -5.36
C SER A 462 20.37 25.52 -4.27
N THR A 463 20.91 25.68 -3.06
CA THR A 463 20.69 24.81 -1.89
C THR A 463 19.30 24.93 -1.26
N LYS A 464 18.40 25.74 -1.80
CA LYS A 464 17.00 25.82 -1.35
C LYS A 464 16.09 24.99 -2.25
N SER A 465 16.23 23.67 -2.20
CA SER A 465 15.19 22.77 -2.68
C SER A 465 14.01 22.78 -1.71
N HIS A 466 13.30 23.91 -1.64
CA HIS A 466 11.88 23.88 -1.31
C HIS A 466 11.17 23.37 -2.57
N ILE A 467 11.33 22.09 -2.89
CA ILE A 467 10.41 21.41 -3.80
C ILE A 467 9.12 21.25 -2.98
N ARG A 468 8.38 22.36 -2.83
CA ARG A 468 6.97 22.28 -2.48
C ARG A 468 6.27 21.66 -3.69
N GLU A 469 5.47 20.65 -3.40
CA GLU A 469 4.53 20.00 -4.30
C GLU A 469 3.90 21.00 -5.28
N GLY A 470 4.35 20.97 -6.53
CA GLY A 470 3.92 21.95 -7.51
C GLY A 470 4.61 21.77 -8.87
N VAL A 471 3.96 20.98 -9.71
CA VAL A 471 3.96 21.01 -11.19
C VAL A 471 5.31 21.25 -11.89
N CYS A 472 5.81 20.23 -12.58
CA CYS A 472 6.51 20.44 -13.83
C CYS A 472 6.22 19.30 -14.83
N THR A 473 5.57 19.63 -15.94
CA THR A 473 5.31 18.76 -17.09
C THR A 473 6.58 18.59 -17.95
N LYS A 474 7.61 17.96 -17.36
CA LYS A 474 9.06 18.02 -17.70
C LYS A 474 9.77 18.86 -16.67
N SER A 475 10.18 18.28 -15.54
CA SER A 475 11.19 18.89 -14.67
C SER A 475 12.55 18.94 -15.37
N ASP A 476 12.60 19.62 -16.50
CA ASP A 476 13.84 20.03 -17.13
C ASP A 476 14.42 21.10 -16.20
N LYS A 477 15.41 20.69 -15.40
CA LYS A 477 16.28 21.64 -14.71
C LYS A 477 16.88 22.53 -15.79
N ILE A 478 16.60 23.83 -15.71
CA ILE A 478 17.10 24.79 -16.70
C ILE A 478 18.43 25.36 -16.20
N PHE A 479 19.45 25.29 -17.03
CA PHE A 479 20.81 25.73 -16.69
C PHE A 479 21.15 27.04 -17.40
N TRP A 480 21.98 27.89 -16.77
CA TRP A 480 22.49 29.12 -17.41
C TRP A 480 23.39 28.84 -18.62
N GLU A 481 24.00 27.66 -18.65
CA GLU A 481 24.88 27.19 -19.71
C GLU A 481 24.58 25.72 -20.02
N ILE A 482 24.57 25.38 -21.30
CA ILE A 482 24.37 24.00 -21.78
C ILE A 482 25.47 23.64 -22.80
N GLU A 483 25.55 22.36 -23.14
CA GLU A 483 26.48 21.88 -24.17
C GLU A 483 25.96 22.19 -25.59
N ASP A 484 26.83 22.66 -26.47
CA ASP A 484 26.49 23.13 -27.82
C ASP A 484 26.40 22.00 -28.87
N GLY A 485 26.37 20.74 -28.42
CA GLY A 485 26.37 19.55 -29.27
C GLY A 485 27.69 19.25 -29.98
N LYS A 486 28.71 20.11 -29.83
CA LYS A 486 30.07 19.94 -30.37
C LYS A 486 31.12 19.74 -29.27
N GLY A 487 30.67 19.47 -28.03
CA GLY A 487 31.52 19.37 -26.85
C GLY A 487 31.89 20.72 -26.22
N GLY A 488 31.39 21.84 -26.77
CA GLY A 488 31.55 23.19 -26.24
C GLY A 488 30.38 23.64 -25.38
N TRP A 489 30.46 24.85 -24.83
CA TRP A 489 29.45 25.42 -23.94
C TRP A 489 28.81 26.65 -24.56
N THR A 490 27.49 26.74 -24.45
CA THR A 490 26.69 27.89 -24.88
C THR A 490 25.96 28.47 -23.67
N SER A 491 26.08 29.78 -23.47
CA SER A 491 25.37 30.49 -22.39
C SER A 491 23.99 30.94 -22.85
N VAL A 492 23.09 31.12 -21.89
CA VAL A 492 21.78 31.73 -22.14
C VAL A 492 21.94 33.14 -22.72
N SER A 493 21.18 33.43 -23.77
CA SER A 493 21.10 34.73 -24.44
C SER A 493 19.79 35.46 -24.09
N GLN A 494 18.75 34.72 -23.75
CA GLN A 494 17.45 35.26 -23.39
C GLN A 494 16.74 34.37 -22.36
N ILE A 495 16.15 34.99 -21.34
CA ILE A 495 15.31 34.33 -20.34
C ILE A 495 13.92 34.94 -20.44
N ALA A 496 12.89 34.12 -20.60
CA ALA A 496 11.51 34.55 -20.48
C ALA A 496 10.85 33.93 -19.25
N ALA A 497 10.08 34.73 -18.53
CA ALA A 497 9.25 34.31 -17.42
C ALA A 497 7.77 34.40 -17.82
N PHE A 498 7.01 33.38 -17.45
CA PHE A 498 5.57 33.29 -17.72
C PHE A 498 4.81 33.40 -16.40
N PHE A 499 3.75 34.20 -16.41
CA PHE A 499 2.94 34.47 -15.24
C PHE A 499 1.49 34.05 -15.50
N ASN A 500 0.89 33.42 -14.49
CA ASN A 500 -0.51 33.05 -14.55
C ASN A 500 -1.37 34.33 -14.58
N PRO A 501 -2.27 34.51 -15.56
CA PRO A 501 -3.06 35.74 -15.68
C PRO A 501 -3.94 36.04 -14.46
N ASN A 502 -4.40 34.99 -13.76
CA ASN A 502 -5.33 35.11 -12.64
C ASN A 502 -4.59 35.33 -11.32
N THR A 503 -3.53 34.56 -11.05
CA THR A 503 -2.81 34.64 -9.77
C THR A 503 -1.64 35.62 -9.81
N LYS A 504 -1.21 36.04 -11.01
CA LYS A 504 0.03 36.79 -11.28
C LYS A 504 1.30 36.14 -10.71
N GLY A 505 1.22 34.88 -10.30
CA GLY A 505 2.37 34.10 -9.83
C GLY A 505 3.20 33.60 -11.01
N LEU A 506 4.51 33.45 -10.78
CA LEU A 506 5.42 32.84 -11.76
C LEU A 506 5.00 31.38 -11.97
N CYS A 507 4.66 31.02 -13.21
CA CYS A 507 4.19 29.67 -13.55
C CYS A 507 5.12 28.91 -14.50
N GLY A 508 6.02 29.59 -15.22
CA GLY A 508 7.00 28.93 -16.08
C GLY A 508 8.14 29.84 -16.54
N MET A 509 9.16 29.24 -17.16
CA MET A 509 10.33 29.91 -17.72
C MET A 509 10.78 29.29 -19.05
N GLU A 510 11.37 30.09 -19.92
CA GLU A 510 11.99 29.68 -21.19
C GLU A 510 13.37 30.31 -21.34
N PHE A 511 14.40 29.51 -21.61
CA PHE A 511 15.77 29.96 -21.81
C PHE A 511 16.14 29.72 -23.27
N THR A 512 16.52 30.77 -23.98
CA THR A 512 17.13 30.68 -25.31
C THR A 512 18.64 30.83 -25.15
N TYR A 513 19.41 29.94 -25.76
CA TYR A 513 20.87 29.95 -25.71
C TYR A 513 21.46 30.63 -26.94
N ARG A 514 22.76 30.96 -26.90
CA ARG A 514 23.44 31.69 -27.99
C ARG A 514 23.51 30.93 -29.31
N ASP A 515 23.40 29.61 -29.25
CA ASP A 515 23.31 28.70 -30.40
C ASP A 515 21.86 28.45 -30.84
N ASN A 516 20.90 29.22 -30.30
CA ASN A 516 19.47 29.13 -30.56
C ASN A 516 18.78 27.87 -30.03
N GLN A 517 19.43 27.07 -29.20
CA GLN A 517 18.72 26.06 -28.43
C GLN A 517 17.70 26.74 -27.49
N ILE A 518 16.57 26.08 -27.23
CA ILE A 518 15.53 26.58 -26.33
C ILE A 518 15.22 25.50 -25.29
N ARG A 519 15.20 25.87 -24.01
CA ARG A 519 14.76 25.02 -22.89
C ARG A 519 13.61 25.69 -22.15
N ARG A 520 12.64 24.91 -21.68
CA ARG A 520 11.45 25.40 -20.99
C ARG A 520 11.22 24.61 -19.72
N GLY A 521 10.64 25.24 -18.71
CA GLY A 521 10.20 24.59 -17.48
C GLY A 521 8.95 25.28 -16.94
N GLY A 522 8.04 24.51 -16.36
CA GLY A 522 6.75 25.00 -15.89
C GLY A 522 5.75 25.28 -17.02
N TYR A 523 4.70 26.05 -16.71
CA TYR A 523 3.62 26.43 -17.61
C TYR A 523 4.01 27.66 -18.43
N THR A 524 4.22 27.49 -19.73
CA THR A 524 4.68 28.55 -20.64
C THR A 524 3.56 29.14 -21.51
N GLU A 525 2.33 29.10 -21.02
CA GLU A 525 1.17 29.72 -21.67
C GLU A 525 0.67 30.86 -20.77
N GLY A 526 0.60 32.09 -21.29
CA GLY A 526 0.19 33.25 -20.49
C GLY A 526 1.01 34.51 -20.76
N ALA A 527 0.91 35.47 -19.85
CA ALA A 527 1.66 36.72 -19.93
C ALA A 527 3.17 36.43 -19.82
N LYS A 528 3.94 36.95 -20.78
CA LYS A 528 5.37 36.65 -20.95
C LYS A 528 6.19 37.92 -20.77
N THR A 529 7.19 37.87 -19.90
CA THR A 529 8.20 38.92 -19.75
C THR A 529 9.56 38.38 -20.17
N ILE A 530 10.37 39.19 -20.85
CA ILE A 530 11.63 38.73 -21.46
C ILE A 530 12.80 39.58 -20.95
N PHE A 531 13.86 38.90 -20.50
CA PHE A 531 15.17 39.46 -20.19
C PHE A 531 16.19 38.99 -21.23
N LYS A 532 16.99 39.91 -21.78
CA LYS A 532 18.05 39.61 -22.76
C LYS A 532 19.41 39.80 -22.11
N VAL A 533 20.26 38.78 -22.21
CA VAL A 533 21.64 38.80 -21.72
C VAL A 533 22.53 39.31 -22.84
N LYS A 534 23.28 40.40 -22.62
CA LYS A 534 24.18 40.92 -23.66
C LYS A 534 25.29 39.91 -23.96
N ARG A 535 25.92 40.05 -25.13
CA ARG A 535 26.93 39.11 -25.64
C ARG A 535 28.13 38.90 -24.68
N TYR A 536 28.45 39.93 -23.89
CA TYR A 536 29.56 39.93 -22.92
C TYR A 536 29.08 39.77 -21.46
N GLU A 537 27.77 39.69 -21.21
CA GLU A 537 27.23 39.48 -19.88
C GLU A 537 27.06 37.97 -19.62
N LYS A 538 27.13 37.60 -18.34
CA LYS A 538 26.83 36.25 -17.85
C LYS A 538 25.90 36.36 -16.65
N VAL A 539 24.92 35.47 -16.58
CA VAL A 539 24.03 35.36 -15.43
C VAL A 539 24.82 34.81 -14.25
N THR A 540 24.81 35.53 -13.14
CA THR A 540 25.55 35.17 -11.92
C THR A 540 24.64 34.65 -10.81
N GLY A 541 23.35 34.90 -10.91
CA GLY A 541 22.35 34.44 -9.94
C GLY A 541 20.94 34.85 -10.31
N ALA A 542 19.97 34.27 -9.61
CA ALA A 542 18.58 34.65 -9.64
C ALA A 542 18.01 34.60 -8.21
N PHE A 543 17.14 35.54 -7.88
CA PHE A 543 16.49 35.64 -6.59
C PHE A 543 14.98 35.72 -6.79
N ILE A 544 14.22 34.90 -6.06
CA ILE A 544 12.75 34.93 -6.04
C ILE A 544 12.32 35.53 -4.72
N ARG A 545 11.44 36.52 -4.78
CA ARG A 545 10.78 37.10 -3.60
C ARG A 545 9.30 36.76 -3.65
N SER A 546 8.88 35.82 -2.82
CA SER A 546 7.46 35.50 -2.62
C SER A 546 6.91 36.30 -1.44
N THR A 547 5.88 37.11 -1.68
CA THR A 547 5.16 37.84 -0.62
C THR A 547 4.01 36.99 -0.09
N THR A 548 4.03 36.68 1.21
CA THR A 548 2.98 35.91 1.91
C THR A 548 1.74 36.72 2.28
N THR A 549 1.63 37.97 1.83
CA THR A 549 0.45 38.82 2.04
C THR A 549 -0.52 38.66 0.87
N ASN A 550 -1.83 38.77 1.13
CA ASN A 550 -2.95 38.58 0.19
C ASN A 550 -3.00 39.59 -1.00
N VAL A 551 -1.85 40.06 -1.49
CA VAL A 551 -1.73 40.93 -2.67
C VAL A 551 -0.69 40.30 -3.60
N SER A 552 -1.16 40.00 -4.80
CA SER A 552 -0.54 39.25 -5.89
C SER A 552 0.87 39.69 -6.33
N GLY A 553 1.77 38.73 -6.52
CA GLY A 553 2.95 38.84 -7.39
C GLY A 553 4.22 38.20 -6.82
N ASP A 554 4.76 37.19 -7.50
CA ASP A 554 6.17 36.79 -7.29
C ASP A 554 7.06 37.69 -8.16
N ILE A 555 8.14 38.24 -7.58
CA ILE A 555 9.15 39.01 -8.33
C ILE A 555 10.41 38.16 -8.48
N LEU A 556 10.92 38.02 -9.71
CA LEU A 556 12.13 37.26 -10.04
C LEU A 556 13.26 38.20 -10.45
N ASP A 557 14.20 38.57 -9.59
CA ASP A 557 15.34 39.40 -10.02
C ASP A 557 16.52 38.54 -10.53
N VAL A 558 17.05 38.86 -11.71
CA VAL A 558 18.20 38.18 -12.33
C VAL A 558 19.40 39.14 -12.34
N SER A 559 20.56 38.69 -11.84
CA SER A 559 21.77 39.52 -11.78
C SER A 559 22.80 39.13 -12.86
N SER A 560 23.52 40.12 -13.38
CA SER A 560 24.66 39.93 -14.31
C SER A 560 25.86 40.79 -13.90
N GLU A 561 27.09 40.40 -14.29
CA GLU A 561 28.29 41.22 -14.01
C GLU A 561 28.30 42.50 -14.88
N ASN A 562 28.51 43.65 -14.21
CA ASN A 562 28.49 45.06 -14.68
C ASN A 562 27.21 45.88 -14.42
N GLY A 563 26.65 45.78 -13.22
CA GLY A 563 25.99 46.91 -12.55
C GLY A 563 24.47 47.01 -12.72
N ASP A 564 23.84 47.30 -11.57
CA ASP A 564 22.43 47.60 -11.33
C ASP A 564 21.43 46.44 -11.35
N GLY A 565 20.97 46.05 -10.16
CA GLY A 565 19.73 45.31 -10.00
C GLY A 565 18.58 46.18 -10.49
N LEU A 566 18.07 45.89 -11.68
CA LEU A 566 17.01 46.64 -12.34
C LEU A 566 15.72 45.84 -12.33
N GLN A 567 14.66 46.47 -11.81
CA GLN A 567 13.30 45.97 -11.83
C GLN A 567 12.80 45.78 -13.27
N TRP A 568 12.01 44.73 -13.47
CA TRP A 568 11.28 44.46 -14.71
C TRP A 568 10.40 45.66 -15.08
N SER A 569 10.56 46.15 -16.31
CA SER A 569 9.61 47.08 -16.91
C SER A 569 8.45 46.31 -17.54
N GLU A 570 7.23 46.67 -17.16
CA GLU A 570 6.01 46.25 -17.85
C GLU A 570 6.02 46.84 -19.27
N GLY A 571 6.02 45.98 -20.28
CA GLY A 571 5.70 46.35 -21.65
C GLY A 571 4.19 46.25 -21.83
N SER A 572 3.55 47.39 -22.09
CA SER A 572 2.13 47.58 -22.43
C SER A 572 1.63 46.72 -23.59
#